data_AF-A0A421DZB4-F1
#
_entry.id   AF-A0A421DZB4-F1
#
_cell.length_a   1.000
_cell.length_b   1.000
_cell.length_c   1.000
_cell.angle_alpha   90.00
_cell.angle_beta   90.00
_cell.angle_gamma   90.00
#
_symmetry.space_group_name_H-M   'P 1'
#
loop_
_entity.id
_entity.type
_entity.pdbx_description
1 polymer ?
#
loop_
_entity_poly.entity_id
_entity_poly.type
_entity_poly.pdbx_seq_one_letter_code
_entity_poly.pdbx_strand_id
1 'polypeptide(L)'
;MTTPDSQPTMHDRQAALVAALDLDEFSPDAYTSAPYLEAALEAGFTVVDLATAHDVSKRSIYRVLDRHDIDYETPPKNGPARRLWNAHPDTVPGDD
;
A
#
# COMPACT_ATOMS: atom_id res chain seq x y z
N MET A 1 5.34 -17.19 23.57
CA MET A 1 4.02 -16.68 23.11
C MET A 1 4.29 -15.91 21.83
N THR A 2 4.20 -16.59 20.70
CA THR A 2 4.28 -15.99 19.36
C THR A 2 2.95 -15.30 19.07
N THR A 3 2.99 -13.99 18.84
CA THR A 3 1.82 -13.19 18.44
C THR A 3 1.21 -13.79 17.17
N PRO A 4 -0.13 -13.94 17.11
CA PRO A 4 -0.78 -14.46 15.92
C PRO A 4 -0.53 -13.49 14.77
N ASP A 5 -0.18 -14.08 13.63
CA ASP A 5 -0.22 -13.54 12.27
C ASP A 5 -1.27 -12.43 12.17
N SER A 6 -0.84 -11.20 12.40
CA SER A 6 -1.72 -10.05 12.43
C SER A 6 -1.64 -9.47 11.04
N GLN A 7 -2.67 -9.76 10.22
CA GLN A 7 -2.89 -9.00 9.00
C GLN A 7 -2.71 -7.51 9.35
N PRO A 8 -1.88 -6.76 8.59
CA PRO A 8 -1.59 -5.38 8.92
C PRO A 8 -2.90 -4.63 9.07
N THR A 9 -3.13 -4.06 10.24
CA THR A 9 -4.36 -3.35 10.54
C THR A 9 -4.43 -2.09 9.68
N MET A 10 -5.62 -1.50 9.55
CA MET A 10 -5.79 -0.20 8.90
C MET A 10 -4.76 0.83 9.44
N HIS A 11 -4.50 0.81 10.74
CA HIS A 11 -3.52 1.70 11.38
C HIS A 11 -2.07 1.38 10.98
N ASP A 12 -1.70 0.11 10.80
CA ASP A 12 -0.37 -0.25 10.29
C ASP A 12 -0.16 0.27 8.86
N ARG A 13 -1.21 0.22 8.02
CA ARG A 13 -1.16 0.76 6.66
C ARG A 13 -1.07 2.29 6.62
N GLN A 14 -1.78 2.96 7.51
CA GLN A 14 -1.68 4.41 7.67
C GLN A 14 -0.27 4.83 8.12
N ALA A 15 0.29 4.16 9.14
CA ALA A 15 1.64 4.44 9.63
C ALA A 15 2.70 4.18 8.55
N ALA A 16 2.55 3.09 7.79
CA ALA A 16 3.44 2.79 6.67
C ALA A 16 3.40 3.87 5.59
N LEU A 17 2.21 4.39 5.24
CA LEU A 17 2.08 5.50 4.28
C LEU A 17 2.73 6.78 4.79
N VAL A 18 2.49 7.15 6.05
CA VAL A 18 3.10 8.34 6.67
C VAL A 18 4.62 8.24 6.65
N ALA A 19 5.17 7.09 7.02
CA ALA A 19 6.62 6.88 7.04
C ALA A 19 7.24 6.85 5.64
N ALA A 20 6.57 6.20 4.66
CA ALA A 20 7.11 6.05 3.31
C ALA A 20 7.04 7.36 2.50
N LEU A 21 6.02 8.18 2.73
CA LEU A 21 5.84 9.46 2.04
C LEU A 21 6.42 10.65 2.83
N ASP A 22 7.06 10.38 3.98
CA ASP A 22 7.62 11.39 4.90
C ASP A 22 6.59 12.48 5.26
N LEU A 23 5.38 12.07 5.64
CA LEU A 23 4.28 12.96 5.99
C LEU A 23 4.31 13.31 7.49
N ASP A 24 3.88 14.51 7.84
CA ASP A 24 3.68 14.89 9.25
C ASP A 24 2.56 14.05 9.91
N GLU A 25 1.45 13.84 9.18
CA GLU A 25 0.31 13.04 9.66
C GLU A 25 -0.48 12.38 8.52
N PHE A 26 -1.22 11.31 8.85
CA PHE A 26 -2.12 10.67 7.91
C PHE A 26 -3.38 11.51 7.72
N SER A 27 -3.70 11.86 6.47
CA SER A 27 -4.93 12.59 6.15
C SER A 27 -5.94 11.70 5.40
N PRO A 28 -7.20 11.61 5.87
CA PRO A 28 -8.20 10.72 5.29
C PRO A 28 -8.56 11.07 3.85
N ASP A 29 -8.42 12.34 3.46
CA ASP A 29 -8.73 12.84 2.12
C ASP A 29 -7.51 12.91 1.19
N ALA A 30 -6.31 12.52 1.67
CA ALA A 30 -5.09 12.62 0.88
C ALA A 30 -5.15 11.81 -0.42
N TYR A 31 -5.91 10.71 -0.44
CA TYR A 31 -6.16 9.92 -1.65
C TYR A 31 -6.84 10.70 -2.79
N THR A 32 -7.37 11.90 -2.53
CA THR A 32 -7.96 12.76 -3.57
C THR A 32 -6.92 13.60 -4.32
N SER A 33 -5.71 13.72 -3.76
CA SER A 33 -4.61 14.52 -4.31
C SER A 33 -3.73 13.68 -5.23
N ALA A 34 -3.50 14.17 -6.45
CA ALA A 34 -2.60 13.54 -7.40
C ALA A 34 -1.18 13.30 -6.88
N PRO A 35 -0.46 14.30 -6.31
CA PRO A 35 0.93 14.10 -5.87
C PRO A 35 1.05 13.07 -4.74
N TYR A 36 -0.01 12.91 -3.94
CA TYR A 36 -0.05 11.89 -2.89
C TYR A 36 -0.18 10.48 -3.48
N LEU A 37 -1.09 10.31 -4.45
CA LEU A 37 -1.30 9.02 -5.10
C LEU A 37 -0.07 8.58 -5.90
N GLU A 38 0.58 9.51 -6.61
CA GLU A 38 1.82 9.24 -7.33
C GLU A 38 2.92 8.80 -6.36
N ALA A 39 3.20 9.58 -5.31
CA ALA A 39 4.22 9.23 -4.32
C ALA A 39 3.93 7.88 -3.64
N ALA A 40 2.66 7.57 -3.36
CA ALA A 40 2.29 6.28 -2.78
C ALA A 40 2.50 5.12 -3.76
N LEU A 41 2.19 5.30 -5.05
CA LEU A 41 2.43 4.28 -6.07
C LEU A 41 3.94 4.09 -6.31
N GLU A 42 4.73 5.16 -6.37
CA GLU A 42 6.19 5.11 -6.47
C GLU A 42 6.85 4.45 -5.25
N ALA A 43 6.27 4.64 -4.06
CA ALA A 43 6.67 3.95 -2.84
C ALA A 43 6.25 2.48 -2.79
N GLY A 44 5.50 1.98 -3.79
CA GLY A 44 5.11 0.59 -3.92
C GLY A 44 3.78 0.21 -3.27
N PHE A 45 2.96 1.18 -2.84
CA PHE A 45 1.62 0.90 -2.32
C PHE A 45 0.68 0.56 -3.47
N THR A 46 -0.18 -0.44 -3.24
CA THR A 46 -1.20 -0.80 -4.22
C THR A 46 -2.49 -0.02 -3.98
N VAL A 47 -3.37 -0.01 -4.99
CA VAL A 47 -4.74 0.49 -4.86
C VAL A 47 -5.51 -0.18 -3.72
N VAL A 48 -5.18 -1.42 -3.37
CA VAL A 48 -5.79 -2.13 -2.23
C VAL A 48 -5.31 -1.52 -0.92
N ASP A 49 -4.01 -1.26 -0.79
CA ASP A 49 -3.43 -0.70 0.43
C ASP A 49 -3.95 0.71 0.67
N LEU A 50 -4.05 1.52 -0.39
CA LEU A 50 -4.67 2.85 -0.35
C LEU A 50 -6.14 2.77 0.05
N ALA A 51 -6.92 1.88 -0.57
CA ALA A 51 -8.33 1.71 -0.22
C ALA A 51 -8.52 1.32 1.25
N THR A 52 -7.67 0.42 1.77
CA THR A 52 -7.70 -0.01 3.17
C THR A 52 -7.27 1.11 4.11
N ALA A 53 -6.19 1.84 3.82
CA ALA A 53 -5.70 2.91 4.68
C ALA A 53 -6.69 4.08 4.81
N HIS A 54 -7.40 4.40 3.73
CA HIS A 54 -8.38 5.48 3.67
C HIS A 54 -9.81 5.03 4.00
N ASP A 55 -10.03 3.74 4.31
CA ASP A 55 -11.37 3.15 4.51
C ASP A 55 -12.36 3.48 3.37
N VAL A 56 -11.86 3.44 2.14
CA VAL A 56 -12.66 3.68 0.94
C VAL A 56 -12.70 2.45 0.04
N SER A 57 -13.67 2.43 -0.86
CA SER A 57 -13.71 1.39 -1.88
C SER A 57 -12.57 1.55 -2.88
N LYS A 58 -12.00 0.44 -3.36
CA LYS A 58 -11.04 0.41 -4.49
C LYS A 58 -11.54 1.21 -5.70
N ARG A 59 -12.84 1.19 -5.96
CA ARG A 59 -13.49 1.96 -7.02
C ARG A 59 -13.30 3.47 -6.85
N SER A 60 -13.29 3.99 -5.62
CA SER A 60 -13.00 5.41 -5.35
C SER A 60 -11.57 5.74 -5.71
N ILE A 61 -10.60 4.90 -5.32
CA ILE A 61 -9.19 5.10 -5.66
C ILE A 61 -8.99 5.08 -7.18
N TYR A 62 -9.49 4.05 -7.88
CA TYR A 62 -9.41 3.99 -9.36
C TYR A 62 -10.05 5.20 -10.04
N ARG A 63 -11.17 5.70 -9.52
CA ARG A 63 -11.85 6.88 -10.07
C ARG A 63 -11.02 8.15 -9.91
N VAL A 64 -10.28 8.29 -8.81
CA VAL A 64 -9.41 9.44 -8.59
C VAL A 64 -8.14 9.33 -9.45
N LEU A 65 -7.56 8.15 -9.57
CA LEU A 65 -6.44 7.89 -10.48
C LEU A 65 -6.80 8.24 -11.93
N ASP A 66 -7.96 7.76 -12.40
CA ASP A 66 -8.51 8.06 -13.73
C ASP A 66 -8.78 9.56 -13.92
N ARG A 67 -9.30 10.25 -12.90
CA ARG A 67 -9.53 11.71 -12.95
C ARG A 67 -8.23 12.50 -13.16
N HIS A 68 -7.14 12.04 -12.55
CA HIS A 68 -5.86 12.72 -12.58
C HIS A 68 -4.92 12.19 -13.68
N ASP A 69 -5.39 11.24 -14.50
CA ASP A 69 -4.59 10.58 -15.55
C ASP A 69 -3.28 9.97 -15.02
N ILE A 70 -3.32 9.43 -13.80
CA ILE A 70 -2.15 8.86 -13.14
C ILE A 70 -1.95 7.44 -13.65
N ASP A 71 -0.83 7.22 -14.33
CA ASP A 71 -0.36 5.89 -14.67
C ASP A 71 0.02 5.13 -13.39
N TYR A 72 -0.74 4.09 -13.10
CA TYR A 72 -0.45 3.20 -11.98
C TYR A 72 0.23 1.93 -12.50
N GLU A 73 1.38 1.59 -11.90
CA GLU A 73 2.02 0.31 -12.18
C GLU A 73 1.07 -0.81 -11.75
N THR A 74 0.49 -1.50 -12.73
CA THR A 74 -0.26 -2.71 -12.45
C THR A 74 0.77 -3.78 -12.08
N PRO A 75 0.64 -4.46 -10.94
CA PRO A 75 1.56 -5.55 -10.63
C PRO A 75 1.54 -6.53 -11.80
N PRO A 76 2.70 -7.07 -12.21
CA PRO A 76 2.77 -7.93 -13.38
C PRO A 76 1.77 -9.07 -13.23
N LYS A 77 0.78 -9.10 -14.13
CA LYS A 77 -0.42 -9.95 -13.98
C LYS A 77 -0.11 -11.44 -13.96
N ASN A 78 1.08 -11.89 -14.38
CA ASN A 78 1.54 -13.26 -14.26
C ASN A 78 3.07 -13.33 -14.15
N GLY A 79 3.60 -14.00 -13.12
CA GLY A 79 5.00 -14.41 -13.08
C GLY A 79 5.61 -14.59 -11.69
N PRO A 80 6.77 -15.26 -11.58
CA PRO A 80 7.50 -15.50 -10.34
C PRO A 80 7.92 -14.22 -9.60
N ALA A 81 7.90 -13.06 -10.26
CA ALA A 81 8.13 -11.74 -9.67
C ALA A 81 7.08 -11.36 -8.59
N ARG A 82 5.87 -11.91 -8.65
CA ARG A 82 4.85 -11.71 -7.61
C ARG A 82 5.24 -12.33 -6.27
N ARG A 83 6.06 -13.39 -6.28
CA ARG A 83 6.61 -14.00 -5.05
C ARG A 83 7.69 -13.11 -4.44
N LEU A 84 8.59 -12.54 -5.24
CA LEU A 84 9.59 -11.57 -4.76
C LEU A 84 8.95 -10.32 -4.16
N TRP A 85 7.86 -9.83 -4.74
CA TRP A 85 7.12 -8.67 -4.20
C TRP A 85 6.32 -8.95 -2.92
N ASN A 86 5.92 -10.20 -2.65
CA ASN A 86 5.24 -10.60 -1.41
C ASN A 86 6.18 -11.26 -0.38
N ALA A 87 7.48 -11.42 -0.69
CA ALA A 87 8.45 -12.17 0.14
C ALA A 87 9.27 -11.30 1.11
N HIS A 88 8.79 -10.12 1.45
CA HIS A 88 9.13 -9.49 2.73
C HIS A 88 7.83 -9.39 3.52
N PRO A 89 7.51 -10.40 4.35
CA PRO A 89 8.27 -10.66 5.57
C PRO A 89 8.38 -12.15 5.94
N ASP A 90 9.59 -12.70 6.12
CA ASP A 90 9.76 -13.78 7.11
C ASP A 90 11.25 -14.03 7.38
N THR A 91 11.76 -13.39 8.43
CA THR A 91 12.94 -13.90 9.12
C THR A 91 12.47 -15.07 9.98
N VAL A 92 12.48 -16.27 9.44
CA VAL A 92 12.50 -17.50 10.26
C VAL A 92 13.97 -17.88 10.44
N PRO A 93 14.61 -17.63 11.60
CA PRO A 93 15.79 -18.38 11.97
C PRO A 93 15.30 -19.66 12.65
N GLY A 94 15.29 -20.75 11.89
CA GLY A 94 15.12 -22.09 12.40
C GLY A 94 15.84 -23.06 11.49
N ASP A 95 17.13 -23.26 11.74
CA ASP A 95 17.77 -24.58 11.96
C ASP A 95 19.28 -24.39 12.21
N ASP A 96 19.72 -24.55 13.46
CA ASP A 96 20.70 -25.58 13.90
C ASP A 96 20.60 -25.75 15.43
#